data_AF-A0A7Z1R2N9-F1
#
_entry.id   AF-A0A7Z1R2N9-F1
#
_cell.length_a   1.000
_cell.length_b   1.000
_cell.length_c   1.000
_cell.angle_alpha   90.00
_cell.angle_beta   90.00
_cell.angle_gamma   90.00
#
_symmetry.space_group_name_H-M   'P 1'
#
loop_
_entity.id
_entity.type
_entity.pdbx_description
1 polymer ?
#
loop_
_entity_poly.entity_id
_entity_poly.type
_entity_poly.pdbx_seq_one_letter_code
_entity_poly.pdbx_strand_id
1 'polypeptide(L)'
;MRSLRAGIITVLVLAVAAAVSASGYVVILKNGTKIPCRDPLRIEGGNAIITLVTGTVASYPVDQVDVVETERYNQQGLGDALIIDELSMGTPIPTPTPKQSLGRFASIDAGNRDPELAAKFVPTPTPTPGIKLQPQPYHDERVDQAFTRYFDERNLLLYRTSAGTRPEYFFVQVVTDSQREVFEALRIVNDAFALIFKLQPQLAPAAIELQMIQTTGRAAGTFRITPEMARTLAEKQTSIEQFYVNYVIF
;
A
#
# COMPACT_ATOMS: atom_id res chain seq x y z
N MET A 1 31.51 36.58 -47.36
CA MET A 1 31.40 35.22 -46.79
C MET A 1 31.74 35.16 -45.28
N ARG A 2 31.10 35.97 -44.43
CA ARG A 2 31.32 35.90 -42.96
C ARG A 2 30.06 36.11 -42.09
N SER A 3 28.95 36.56 -42.65
CA SER A 3 27.70 36.81 -41.91
C SER A 3 26.70 35.65 -41.93
N LEU A 4 26.92 34.61 -42.75
CA LEU A 4 25.95 33.53 -42.95
C LEU A 4 26.14 32.32 -42.01
N ARG A 5 27.21 32.30 -41.19
CA ARG A 5 27.54 31.18 -40.28
C ARG A 5 27.10 31.42 -38.83
N ALA A 6 26.72 32.65 -38.47
CA ALA A 6 26.32 32.99 -37.10
C ALA A 6 24.85 32.66 -36.80
N GLY A 7 23.99 32.55 -37.82
CA GLY A 7 22.55 32.30 -37.63
C GLY A 7 22.18 30.84 -37.35
N ILE A 8 23.08 29.89 -37.58
CA ILE A 8 22.79 28.45 -37.38
C ILE A 8 23.16 27.99 -35.96
N ILE A 9 24.08 28.69 -35.28
CA ILE A 9 24.53 28.29 -33.93
C ILE A 9 23.53 28.74 -32.85
N THR A 10 22.79 29.83 -33.05
CA THR A 10 21.85 30.34 -32.04
C THR A 10 20.54 29.56 -31.98
N VAL A 11 20.14 28.87 -33.05
CA VAL A 11 18.95 27.99 -33.04
C VAL A 11 19.25 26.64 -32.38
N LEU A 12 20.52 26.24 -32.32
CA LEU A 12 20.92 24.96 -31.70
C LEU A 12 21.01 25.01 -30.16
N VAL A 13 21.13 26.19 -29.56
CA VAL A 13 21.27 26.34 -28.10
C VAL A 13 19.90 26.46 -27.39
N LEU A 14 18.82 26.81 -28.09
CA LEU A 14 17.48 26.91 -27.49
C LEU A 14 16.66 25.60 -27.54
N ALA A 15 17.20 24.54 -28.16
CA ALA A 15 16.53 23.26 -28.34
C ALA A 15 16.96 22.16 -27.34
N VAL A 16 17.74 22.52 -26.31
CA VAL A 16 18.26 21.55 -25.31
C VAL A 16 17.41 21.49 -24.02
N ALA A 17 16.35 22.29 -23.88
CA ALA A 17 15.55 22.31 -22.66
C ALA A 17 14.37 21.31 -22.62
N ALA A 18 14.24 20.41 -23.60
CA ALA A 18 13.08 19.54 -23.71
C ALA A 18 13.45 18.10 -24.11
N ALA A 19 14.29 17.44 -23.30
CA ALA A 19 14.37 15.98 -23.21
C ALA A 19 15.41 15.58 -22.15
N VAL A 20 15.09 15.76 -20.87
CA VAL A 20 15.69 14.92 -19.81
C VAL A 20 14.64 13.86 -19.48
N SER A 21 14.49 12.93 -20.41
CA SER A 21 13.69 11.73 -20.23
C SER A 21 14.69 10.61 -19.98
N ALA A 22 14.94 10.29 -18.70
CA ALA A 22 15.49 9.03 -18.16
C ALA A 22 16.29 9.21 -16.85
N SER A 23 15.90 10.12 -15.96
CA SER A 23 16.36 10.07 -14.56
C SER A 23 15.15 9.79 -13.67
N GLY A 24 15.20 8.74 -12.85
CA GLY A 24 14.11 8.43 -11.92
C GLY A 24 13.88 9.60 -10.97
N TYR A 25 12.78 10.33 -11.11
CA TYR A 25 12.51 11.49 -10.26
C TYR A 25 12.03 10.99 -8.89
N VAL A 26 12.60 11.44 -7.78
CA VAL A 26 12.19 10.97 -6.45
C VAL A 26 11.59 12.12 -5.66
N VAL A 27 10.32 11.99 -5.28
CA VAL A 27 9.65 12.95 -4.40
C VAL A 27 9.91 12.57 -2.96
N ILE A 28 10.39 13.52 -2.17
CA ILE A 28 10.66 13.36 -0.74
C ILE A 28 9.53 14.02 0.04
N LEU A 29 8.89 13.23 0.90
CA LEU A 29 7.93 13.72 1.86
C LEU A 29 8.66 14.18 3.13
N LYS A 30 8.08 15.11 3.89
CA LYS A 30 8.68 15.66 5.12
C LYS A 30 8.92 14.62 6.23
N ASN A 31 8.30 13.46 6.13
CA ASN A 31 8.56 12.31 7.00
C ASN A 31 9.80 11.49 6.56
N GLY A 32 10.51 11.92 5.52
CA GLY A 32 11.69 11.27 4.94
C GLY A 32 11.36 10.16 3.92
N THR A 33 10.07 9.89 3.64
CA THR A 33 9.68 8.90 2.62
C THR A 33 10.08 9.37 1.24
N LYS A 34 10.70 8.48 0.47
CA LYS A 34 11.13 8.71 -0.91
C LYS A 34 10.23 7.95 -1.87
N ILE A 35 9.60 8.68 -2.78
CA ILE A 35 8.63 8.13 -3.74
C ILE A 35 9.21 8.23 -5.14
N PRO A 36 9.54 7.11 -5.80
CA PRO A 36 9.99 7.13 -7.18
C PRO A 36 8.82 7.48 -8.11
N CYS A 37 9.06 8.47 -8.94
CA CYS A 37 8.14 9.11 -9.85
C CYS A 37 8.71 9.05 -11.26
N ARG A 38 7.80 8.91 -12.23
CA ARG A 38 8.09 8.96 -13.65
C ARG A 38 8.35 10.38 -14.12
N ASP A 39 7.55 11.32 -13.62
CA ASP A 39 7.60 12.73 -14.01
C ASP A 39 7.90 13.62 -12.78
N PRO A 40 8.48 14.82 -13.00
CA PRO A 40 8.62 15.82 -11.95
C PRO A 40 7.29 16.18 -11.30
N LEU A 41 7.32 16.48 -9.99
CA LEU A 41 6.12 16.88 -9.26
C LEU A 41 5.58 18.20 -9.83
N ARG A 42 4.25 18.31 -9.90
CA ARG A 42 3.55 19.52 -10.32
C ARG A 42 2.74 20.05 -9.16
N ILE A 43 2.89 21.33 -8.83
CA ILE A 43 2.08 21.96 -7.79
C ILE A 43 0.84 22.57 -8.45
N GLU A 44 -0.32 22.04 -8.11
CA GLU A 44 -1.62 22.54 -8.56
C GLU A 44 -2.43 22.96 -7.32
N GLY A 45 -2.56 24.27 -7.11
CA GLY A 45 -3.21 24.83 -5.93
C GLY A 45 -2.49 24.48 -4.64
N GLY A 46 -3.18 23.78 -3.73
CA GLY A 46 -2.63 23.32 -2.45
C GLY A 46 -2.02 21.91 -2.48
N ASN A 47 -1.98 21.27 -3.65
CA ASN A 47 -1.54 19.88 -3.79
C ASN A 47 -0.35 19.73 -4.75
N ALA A 48 0.52 18.78 -4.46
CA ALA A 48 1.56 18.25 -5.32
C ALA A 48 1.04 17.01 -6.04
N ILE A 49 0.91 17.11 -7.35
CA ILE A 49 0.54 16.04 -8.26
C ILE A 49 1.81 15.35 -8.76
N ILE A 50 1.90 14.04 -8.58
CA ILE A 50 3.07 13.23 -8.94
C ILE A 50 2.63 12.06 -9.81
N THR A 51 3.38 11.76 -10.86
CA THR A 51 3.20 10.54 -11.65
C THR A 51 4.15 9.49 -11.12
N LEU A 52 3.65 8.39 -10.56
CA LEU A 52 4.48 7.28 -10.09
C LEU A 52 5.17 6.58 -11.27
N VAL A 53 6.24 5.84 -11.00
CA VAL A 53 6.93 5.01 -12.02
C VAL A 53 5.98 4.05 -12.76
N THR A 54 4.88 3.64 -12.11
CA THR A 54 3.82 2.79 -12.68
C THR A 54 2.92 3.53 -13.68
N GLY A 55 3.04 4.86 -13.80
CA GLY A 55 2.17 5.71 -14.63
C GLY A 55 0.89 6.19 -13.91
N THR A 56 0.68 5.78 -12.66
CA THR A 56 -0.45 6.25 -11.82
C THR A 56 -0.20 7.68 -11.34
N VAL A 57 -1.21 8.53 -11.40
CA VAL A 57 -1.15 9.89 -10.86
C VAL A 57 -1.62 9.87 -9.40
N ALA A 58 -0.82 10.43 -8.50
CA ALA A 58 -1.11 10.58 -7.08
C ALA A 58 -1.04 12.06 -6.68
N SER A 59 -1.87 12.47 -5.73
CA SER A 59 -1.95 13.85 -5.22
C SER A 59 -1.63 13.87 -3.73
N TYR A 60 -0.66 14.68 -3.33
CA TYR A 60 -0.27 14.90 -1.94
C TYR A 60 -0.50 16.35 -1.55
N PRO A 61 -0.95 16.67 -0.34
CA PRO A 61 -0.90 18.04 0.17
C PRO A 61 0.53 18.59 0.10
N VAL A 62 0.71 19.83 -0.37
CA VAL A 62 2.05 20.44 -0.53
C VAL A 62 2.77 20.55 0.82
N ASP A 63 2.04 20.67 1.92
CA ASP A 63 2.60 20.73 3.27
C ASP A 63 3.22 19.39 3.73
N GLN A 64 2.89 18.26 3.09
CA GLN A 64 3.49 16.96 3.34
C GLN A 64 4.72 16.69 2.48
N VAL A 65 4.90 17.44 1.39
CA VAL A 65 6.05 17.29 0.48
C VAL A 65 7.18 18.19 0.94
N ASP A 66 8.39 17.63 1.06
CA ASP A 66 9.59 18.43 1.21
C ASP A 66 10.13 18.79 -0.18
N VAL A 67 9.60 19.88 -0.72
CA VAL A 67 9.97 20.36 -2.07
C VAL A 67 11.47 20.70 -2.14
N VAL A 68 12.04 21.22 -1.06
CA VAL A 68 13.46 21.63 -1.04
C VAL A 68 14.37 20.41 -1.04
N GLU A 69 14.07 19.42 -0.20
CA GLU A 69 14.82 18.17 -0.15
C GLU A 69 14.66 17.37 -1.44
N THR A 70 13.45 17.31 -1.98
CA THR A 70 13.14 16.70 -3.29
C THR A 70 14.03 17.27 -4.40
N GLU A 71 14.07 18.59 -4.53
CA GLU A 71 14.89 19.23 -5.58
C GLU A 71 16.38 19.01 -5.35
N ARG A 72 16.87 19.13 -4.10
CA ARG A 72 18.28 18.83 -3.80
C ARG A 72 18.65 17.39 -4.13
N TYR A 73 17.78 16.44 -3.81
CA TYR A 73 18.03 15.01 -4.02
C TYR A 73 18.11 14.67 -5.50
N ASN A 74 17.20 15.22 -6.31
CA ASN A 74 17.18 14.99 -7.75
C ASN A 74 18.32 15.73 -8.48
N GLN A 75 18.72 16.92 -8.02
CA GLN A 75 19.89 17.64 -8.55
C GLN A 75 21.21 16.88 -8.33
N GLN A 76 21.26 15.97 -7.35
CA GLN A 76 22.42 15.12 -7.08
C GLN A 76 22.43 13.83 -7.91
N GLY A 77 21.41 13.58 -8.75
CA GLY A 77 21.31 12.37 -9.57
C GLY A 77 21.06 11.08 -8.78
N LEU A 78 20.64 11.18 -7.51
CA LEU A 78 20.44 10.03 -6.60
C LEU A 78 19.10 9.31 -6.81
N GLY A 79 18.32 9.75 -7.80
CA GLY A 79 17.05 9.12 -8.17
C GLY A 79 17.21 7.75 -8.83
N ASP A 80 18.31 7.53 -9.57
CA ASP A 80 18.58 6.27 -10.27
C ASP A 80 19.07 5.15 -9.34
N ALA A 81 19.70 5.49 -8.22
CA ALA A 81 20.30 4.52 -7.30
C ALA A 81 19.26 3.62 -6.60
N LEU A 82 18.05 4.13 -6.36
CA LEU A 82 16.97 3.34 -5.74
C LEU A 82 16.35 2.33 -6.71
N ILE A 83 16.33 2.61 -8.03
CA ILE A 83 15.72 1.72 -9.03
C ILE A 83 16.57 0.45 -9.23
N ILE A 84 17.89 0.52 -9.01
CA ILE A 84 18.81 -0.60 -9.23
C ILE A 84 18.97 -1.46 -7.96
N ASP A 85 18.99 -0.85 -6.77
CA ASP A 85 19.19 -1.59 -5.51
C ASP A 85 17.93 -2.38 -5.09
N GLU A 86 16.72 -1.90 -5.41
CA GLU A 86 15.48 -2.63 -5.09
C GLU A 86 15.26 -3.89 -5.95
N LEU A 87 16.07 -4.10 -6.99
CA LEU A 87 16.08 -5.29 -7.84
C LEU A 87 17.14 -6.33 -7.44
N SER A 88 17.98 -6.07 -6.43
CA SER A 88 19.02 -6.99 -5.98
C SER A 88 19.14 -7.05 -4.46
N MET A 89 19.01 -8.26 -3.91
CA MET A 89 19.14 -8.68 -2.49
C MET A 89 17.81 -8.73 -1.72
N GLY A 90 17.38 -9.83 -1.11
CA GLY A 90 18.00 -11.12 -0.89
C GLY A 90 16.98 -12.15 -0.39
N THR A 91 17.42 -13.41 -0.32
CA THR A 91 16.67 -14.54 0.24
C THR A 91 16.13 -14.24 1.65
N PRO A 92 14.86 -14.57 1.95
CA PRO A 92 14.23 -14.19 3.20
C PRO A 92 14.83 -14.94 4.39
N ILE A 93 15.34 -14.18 5.37
CA ILE A 93 15.68 -14.68 6.71
C ILE A 93 14.41 -14.55 7.57
N PRO A 94 13.93 -15.63 8.22
CA PRO A 94 12.76 -15.57 9.09
C PRO A 94 13.03 -14.71 10.33
N THR A 95 12.13 -13.77 10.62
CA THR A 95 12.17 -12.97 11.85
C THR A 95 11.18 -13.54 12.86
N PRO A 96 11.58 -13.84 14.11
CA PRO A 96 10.68 -14.36 15.14
C PRO A 96 9.77 -13.25 15.68
N THR A 97 8.45 -13.50 15.69
CA THR A 97 7.42 -12.58 16.18
C THR A 97 7.23 -12.68 17.70
N PRO A 98 7.43 -11.60 18.47
CA PRO A 98 7.01 -11.54 19.87
C PRO A 98 5.49 -11.33 19.99
N LYS A 99 4.83 -12.08 20.89
CA LYS A 99 3.42 -11.87 21.28
C LYS A 99 3.31 -10.80 22.38
N GLN A 100 2.30 -9.94 22.31
CA GLN A 100 1.72 -9.30 23.50
C GLN A 100 0.19 -9.37 23.51
N SER A 101 -0.34 -9.44 24.73
CA SER A 101 -1.69 -9.89 25.11
C SER A 101 -2.74 -8.78 25.15
N LEU A 102 -4.01 -9.19 25.02
CA LEU A 102 -5.24 -8.42 25.12
C LEU A 102 -5.50 -7.86 26.54
N GLY A 103 -4.63 -7.00 27.06
CA GLY A 103 -4.83 -6.34 28.36
C GLY A 103 -5.97 -5.31 28.43
N ARG A 104 -6.99 -5.37 27.55
CA ARG A 104 -8.02 -4.32 27.44
C ARG A 104 -9.48 -4.79 27.46
N PHE A 105 -9.75 -5.94 28.08
CA PHE A 105 -11.07 -6.22 28.64
C PHE A 105 -10.99 -6.21 30.17
N ALA A 106 -10.78 -5.03 30.77
CA ALA A 106 -10.98 -4.82 32.21
C ALA A 106 -11.18 -3.34 32.53
N SER A 107 -12.44 -2.90 32.53
CA SER A 107 -12.95 -1.93 33.52
C SER A 107 -14.47 -1.81 33.40
N ILE A 108 -15.17 -2.86 33.86
CA ILE A 108 -16.38 -2.64 34.65
C ILE A 108 -16.08 -3.26 36.03
N ASP A 109 -15.60 -2.37 36.89
CA ASP A 109 -15.63 -2.32 38.35
C ASP A 109 -15.16 -3.49 39.25
N ALA A 110 -14.58 -3.05 40.38
CA ALA A 110 -14.23 -3.76 41.61
C ALA A 110 -12.90 -4.56 41.69
N GLY A 111 -11.91 -3.94 42.36
CA GLY A 111 -11.19 -4.61 43.44
C GLY A 111 -9.78 -5.16 43.17
N ASN A 112 -8.78 -4.31 43.42
CA ASN A 112 -7.47 -4.62 44.02
C ASN A 112 -6.89 -6.04 43.78
N ARG A 113 -6.06 -6.20 42.75
CA ARG A 113 -4.97 -7.19 42.63
C ARG A 113 -4.16 -6.93 41.36
N ASP A 114 -2.84 -6.80 41.50
CA ASP A 114 -1.89 -6.85 40.37
C ASP A 114 -2.05 -8.18 39.62
N PRO A 115 -2.38 -8.19 38.31
CA PRO A 115 -2.41 -9.43 37.55
C PRO A 115 -1.04 -9.68 36.92
N GLU A 116 -0.32 -10.65 37.49
CA GLU A 116 0.84 -11.31 36.87
C GLU A 116 0.50 -11.86 35.46
N LEU A 117 1.47 -11.75 34.56
CA LEU A 117 1.43 -12.37 33.23
C LEU A 117 1.40 -13.91 33.35
N ALA A 118 0.30 -14.55 32.96
CA ALA A 118 0.32 -15.99 32.68
C ALA A 118 -0.55 -16.37 31.48
N ALA A 119 0.14 -16.88 30.47
CA ALA A 119 -0.34 -17.41 29.21
C ALA A 119 -1.07 -18.75 29.38
N LYS A 120 -2.26 -18.92 28.78
CA LYS A 120 -2.87 -20.24 28.55
C LYS A 120 -3.71 -20.36 27.26
N PHE A 121 -3.26 -19.77 26.17
CA PHE A 121 -3.64 -20.26 24.83
C PHE A 121 -2.42 -20.26 23.93
N VAL A 122 -2.00 -21.46 23.53
CA VAL A 122 -1.03 -21.66 22.45
C VAL A 122 -1.86 -21.86 21.17
N PRO A 123 -2.09 -20.82 20.36
CA PRO A 123 -2.62 -21.02 19.02
C PRO A 123 -1.66 -21.91 18.24
N THR A 124 -2.21 -22.88 17.50
CA THR A 124 -1.46 -23.67 16.52
C THR A 124 -0.87 -22.70 15.49
N PRO A 125 0.47 -22.56 15.38
CA PRO A 125 1.07 -21.74 14.36
C PRO A 125 0.82 -22.41 13.02
N THR A 126 -0.07 -21.83 12.20
CA THR A 126 -0.11 -22.19 10.79
C THR A 126 0.86 -21.24 10.10
N PRO A 127 2.05 -21.71 9.64
CA PRO A 127 2.91 -20.87 8.84
C PRO A 127 2.14 -20.51 7.57
N THR A 128 1.91 -19.23 7.31
CA THR A 128 1.54 -18.78 5.97
C THR A 128 2.62 -17.83 5.45
N PRO A 129 3.64 -18.38 4.76
CA PRO A 129 4.72 -17.60 4.16
C PRO A 129 4.23 -16.82 2.94
N GLY A 130 4.75 -15.60 2.75
CA GLY A 130 4.82 -14.96 1.44
C GLY A 130 3.66 -14.05 1.01
N ILE A 131 2.69 -13.74 1.88
CA ILE A 131 1.67 -12.73 1.57
C ILE A 131 2.34 -11.35 1.55
N LYS A 132 2.62 -10.87 0.35
CA LYS A 132 3.22 -9.56 0.06
C LYS A 132 2.79 -9.13 -1.33
N LEU A 133 2.96 -7.84 -1.60
CA LEU A 133 2.74 -7.28 -2.93
C LEU A 133 3.59 -8.03 -3.96
N GLN A 134 2.93 -8.52 -5.02
CA GLN A 134 3.58 -9.19 -6.14
C GLN A 134 3.76 -8.21 -7.30
N PRO A 135 4.79 -8.38 -8.14
CA PRO A 135 4.99 -7.52 -9.31
C PRO A 135 3.97 -7.80 -10.42
N GLN A 136 3.34 -8.98 -10.42
CA GLN A 136 2.31 -9.33 -11.40
C GLN A 136 0.92 -8.85 -10.96
N PRO A 137 0.14 -8.22 -11.86
CA PRO A 137 -1.26 -7.91 -11.58
C PRO A 137 -2.09 -9.20 -11.48
N TYR A 138 -3.31 -9.08 -10.95
CA TYR A 138 -4.25 -10.19 -10.95
C TYR A 138 -4.63 -10.57 -12.39
N HIS A 139 -4.85 -11.86 -12.65
CA HIS A 139 -4.99 -12.39 -14.01
C HIS A 139 -6.26 -11.94 -14.73
N ASP A 140 -7.33 -11.58 -14.00
CA ASP A 140 -8.57 -11.07 -14.57
C ASP A 140 -8.73 -9.57 -14.27
N GLU A 141 -8.57 -8.75 -15.29
CA GLU A 141 -8.68 -7.28 -15.19
C GLU A 141 -10.07 -6.81 -14.75
N ARG A 142 -11.13 -7.59 -15.00
CA ARG A 142 -12.50 -7.21 -14.59
C ARG A 142 -12.67 -7.30 -13.08
N VAL A 143 -11.97 -8.25 -12.44
CA VAL A 143 -11.93 -8.38 -10.99
C VAL A 143 -11.21 -7.18 -10.39
N ASP A 144 -10.01 -6.87 -10.91
CA ASP A 144 -9.22 -5.73 -10.45
C ASP A 144 -10.02 -4.42 -10.57
N GLN A 145 -10.63 -4.16 -11.74
CA GLN A 145 -11.50 -2.99 -11.94
C GLN A 145 -12.72 -2.96 -11.00
N ALA A 146 -13.34 -4.10 -10.69
CA ALA A 146 -14.48 -4.15 -9.79
C ALA A 146 -14.08 -3.77 -8.36
N PHE A 147 -12.94 -4.27 -7.88
CA PHE A 147 -12.39 -3.90 -6.57
C PHE A 147 -11.97 -2.43 -6.54
N THR A 148 -11.21 -1.96 -7.53
CA THR A 148 -10.78 -0.56 -7.64
C THR A 148 -11.97 0.39 -7.57
N ARG A 149 -13.02 0.17 -8.39
CA ARG A 149 -14.23 1.02 -8.36
C ARG A 149 -14.88 1.04 -6.98
N TYR A 150 -15.01 -0.12 -6.34
CA TYR A 150 -15.62 -0.20 -5.02
C TYR A 150 -14.76 0.50 -3.95
N PHE A 151 -13.45 0.33 -4.00
CA PHE A 151 -12.50 0.97 -3.08
C PHE A 151 -12.55 2.49 -3.22
N ASP A 152 -12.56 2.99 -4.45
CA ASP A 152 -12.64 4.42 -4.75
C ASP A 152 -13.97 5.02 -4.27
N GLU A 153 -15.11 4.36 -4.56
CA GLU A 153 -16.44 4.79 -4.07
C GLU A 153 -16.52 4.85 -2.54
N ARG A 154 -15.76 3.99 -1.86
CA ARG A 154 -15.73 3.90 -0.40
C ARG A 154 -14.59 4.69 0.24
N ASN A 155 -13.85 5.47 -0.56
CA ASN A 155 -12.70 6.27 -0.14
C ASN A 155 -11.64 5.45 0.60
N LEU A 156 -11.39 4.21 0.18
CA LEU A 156 -10.22 3.47 0.66
C LEU A 156 -8.98 4.11 0.04
N LEU A 157 -8.21 4.84 0.85
CA LEU A 157 -7.03 5.56 0.39
C LEU A 157 -5.78 4.67 0.49
N LEU A 158 -4.80 4.94 -0.38
CA LEU A 158 -3.46 4.34 -0.34
C LEU A 158 -3.47 2.80 -0.35
N TYR A 159 -4.06 2.22 -1.39
CA TYR A 159 -4.01 0.78 -1.63
C TYR A 159 -3.22 0.42 -2.89
N ARG A 160 -2.76 -0.84 -2.94
CA ARG A 160 -2.16 -1.48 -4.12
C ARG A 160 -2.76 -2.86 -4.29
N THR A 161 -2.98 -3.27 -5.53
CA THR A 161 -3.49 -4.61 -5.86
C THR A 161 -2.46 -5.40 -6.65
N SER A 162 -2.50 -6.73 -6.51
CA SER A 162 -1.67 -7.64 -7.32
C SER A 162 -2.28 -9.03 -7.35
N ALA A 163 -1.64 -9.96 -8.04
CA ALA A 163 -1.84 -11.38 -7.77
C ALA A 163 -1.44 -11.71 -6.32
N GLY A 164 -2.14 -12.66 -5.70
CA GLY A 164 -1.79 -13.19 -4.39
C GLY A 164 -0.75 -14.31 -4.45
N THR A 165 -0.57 -14.99 -3.32
CA THR A 165 0.32 -16.16 -3.22
C THR A 165 -0.10 -17.34 -4.11
N ARG A 166 -1.36 -17.34 -4.56
CA ARG A 166 -1.87 -18.25 -5.59
C ARG A 166 -2.50 -17.45 -6.74
N PRO A 167 -2.46 -17.95 -7.99
CA PRO A 167 -3.04 -17.26 -9.14
C PRO A 167 -4.51 -16.88 -8.95
N GLU A 168 -5.28 -17.71 -8.25
CA GLU A 168 -6.70 -17.51 -7.95
C GLU A 168 -6.97 -16.51 -6.80
N TYR A 169 -5.94 -16.08 -6.07
CA TYR A 169 -6.06 -15.14 -4.95
C TYR A 169 -5.82 -13.71 -5.40
N PHE A 170 -6.69 -12.81 -4.94
CA PHE A 170 -6.56 -11.38 -5.17
C PHE A 170 -5.82 -10.76 -3.98
N PHE A 171 -4.76 -10.00 -4.24
CA PHE A 171 -3.99 -9.35 -3.17
C PHE A 171 -4.31 -7.87 -3.09
N VAL A 172 -4.44 -7.37 -1.86
CA VAL A 172 -4.63 -5.96 -1.55
C VAL A 172 -3.66 -5.57 -0.45
N GLN A 173 -2.79 -4.59 -0.70
CA GLN A 173 -2.03 -3.90 0.33
C GLN A 173 -2.70 -2.56 0.63
N VAL A 174 -2.86 -2.20 1.90
CA VAL A 174 -3.42 -0.91 2.33
C VAL A 174 -2.50 -0.27 3.37
N VAL A 175 -2.32 1.04 3.28
CA VAL A 175 -1.62 1.82 4.31
C VAL A 175 -2.61 2.27 5.38
N THR A 176 -2.37 1.90 6.63
CA THR A 176 -3.21 2.25 7.79
C THR A 176 -2.33 2.63 8.99
N ASP A 177 -2.51 3.83 9.51
CA ASP A 177 -1.72 4.38 10.63
C ASP A 177 -2.48 4.36 11.97
N SER A 178 -3.79 4.11 11.92
CA SER A 178 -4.64 4.05 13.10
C SER A 178 -5.48 2.78 13.16
N GLN A 179 -5.85 2.36 14.38
CA GLN A 179 -6.78 1.23 14.57
C GLN A 179 -8.11 1.44 13.83
N ARG A 180 -8.57 2.70 13.76
CA ARG A 180 -9.79 3.05 13.03
C ARG A 180 -9.65 2.74 11.54
N GLU A 181 -8.54 3.12 10.93
CA GLU A 181 -8.25 2.83 9.51
C GLU A 181 -8.09 1.33 9.25
N VAL A 182 -7.46 0.59 10.16
CA VAL A 182 -7.37 -0.88 10.06
C VAL A 182 -8.76 -1.51 9.96
N PHE A 183 -9.68 -1.12 10.85
CA PHE A 183 -11.03 -1.67 10.84
C PHE A 183 -11.86 -1.17 9.66
N GLU A 184 -11.65 0.07 9.22
CA GLU A 184 -12.30 0.60 8.04
C GLU A 184 -11.85 -0.10 6.76
N ALA A 185 -10.55 -0.28 6.56
CA ALA A 185 -9.98 -1.02 5.42
C ALA A 185 -10.47 -2.46 5.40
N LEU A 186 -10.40 -3.15 6.55
CA LEU A 186 -10.88 -4.52 6.68
C LEU A 186 -12.38 -4.63 6.32
N ARG A 187 -13.21 -3.70 6.81
CA ARG A 187 -14.64 -3.65 6.46
C ARG A 187 -14.85 -3.41 4.97
N ILE A 188 -14.17 -2.44 4.37
CA ILE A 188 -14.34 -2.10 2.94
C ILE A 188 -13.96 -3.30 2.06
N VAL A 189 -12.84 -3.96 2.35
CA VAL A 189 -12.37 -5.13 1.57
C VAL A 189 -13.35 -6.30 1.69
N ASN A 190 -13.86 -6.59 2.89
CA ASN A 190 -14.85 -7.65 3.08
C ASN A 190 -16.19 -7.32 2.40
N ASP A 191 -16.68 -6.08 2.52
CA ASP A 191 -17.91 -5.67 1.84
C ASP A 191 -17.77 -5.81 0.31
N ALA A 192 -16.63 -5.37 -0.25
CA ALA A 192 -16.33 -5.49 -1.67
C ALA A 192 -16.36 -6.96 -2.12
N PHE A 193 -15.70 -7.82 -1.38
CA PHE A 193 -15.62 -9.24 -1.71
C PHE A 193 -16.98 -9.92 -1.66
N ALA A 194 -17.74 -9.67 -0.57
CA ALA A 194 -19.07 -10.22 -0.40
C ALA A 194 -20.01 -9.75 -1.53
N LEU A 195 -19.92 -8.49 -1.96
CA LEU A 195 -20.71 -7.95 -3.05
C LEU A 195 -20.34 -8.58 -4.40
N ILE A 196 -19.04 -8.62 -4.74
CA ILE A 196 -18.56 -9.18 -6.00
C ILE A 196 -18.91 -10.68 -6.09
N PHE A 197 -18.69 -11.43 -5.01
CA PHE A 197 -19.05 -12.84 -4.95
C PHE A 197 -20.56 -13.06 -5.10
N LYS A 198 -21.40 -12.21 -4.49
CA LYS A 198 -22.85 -12.28 -4.62
C LYS A 198 -23.34 -11.99 -6.04
N LEU A 199 -22.73 -11.02 -6.72
CA LEU A 199 -23.14 -10.60 -8.07
C LEU A 199 -22.58 -11.51 -9.18
N GLN A 200 -21.32 -11.94 -9.04
CA GLN A 200 -20.60 -12.68 -10.07
C GLN A 200 -19.72 -13.78 -9.44
N PRO A 201 -20.31 -14.88 -8.94
CA PRO A 201 -19.57 -15.96 -8.27
C PRO A 201 -18.47 -16.60 -9.13
N GLN A 202 -18.69 -16.68 -10.44
CA GLN A 202 -17.75 -17.28 -11.40
C GLN A 202 -16.50 -16.42 -11.66
N LEU A 203 -16.61 -15.12 -11.39
CA LEU A 203 -15.53 -14.15 -11.61
C LEU A 203 -14.76 -13.86 -10.31
N ALA A 204 -15.42 -14.05 -9.16
CA ALA A 204 -14.85 -13.70 -7.87
C ALA A 204 -13.59 -14.54 -7.56
N PRO A 205 -12.56 -13.92 -6.96
CA PRO A 205 -11.36 -14.63 -6.54
C PRO A 205 -11.70 -15.69 -5.48
N ALA A 206 -10.88 -16.74 -5.39
CA ALA A 206 -11.08 -17.79 -4.40
C ALA A 206 -10.84 -17.31 -2.96
N ALA A 207 -9.95 -16.33 -2.79
CA ALA A 207 -9.71 -15.64 -1.53
C ALA A 207 -9.09 -14.25 -1.79
N ILE A 208 -9.22 -13.36 -0.81
CA ILE A 208 -8.48 -12.10 -0.78
C ILE A 208 -7.37 -12.19 0.26
N GLU A 209 -6.16 -11.82 -0.15
CA GLU A 209 -5.04 -11.62 0.75
C GLU A 209 -4.87 -10.13 1.03
N LEU A 210 -5.24 -9.70 2.23
CA LEU A 210 -5.15 -8.32 2.66
C LEU A 210 -3.91 -8.14 3.53
N GLN A 211 -3.01 -7.26 3.14
CA GLN A 211 -1.88 -6.82 3.94
C GLN A 211 -2.06 -5.36 4.33
N MET A 212 -2.11 -5.07 5.61
CA MET A 212 -2.13 -3.71 6.14
C MET A 212 -0.76 -3.35 6.70
N ILE A 213 -0.24 -2.20 6.28
CA ILE A 213 1.05 -1.65 6.72
C ILE A 213 0.88 -0.22 7.21
N GLN A 214 1.69 0.22 8.15
CA GLN A 214 1.78 1.61 8.56
C GLN A 214 2.64 2.41 7.57
N THR A 215 2.54 3.74 7.59
CA THR A 215 3.46 4.63 6.85
C THR A 215 4.92 4.43 7.24
N THR A 216 5.17 3.96 8.46
CA THR A 216 6.50 3.56 8.95
C THR A 216 7.01 2.23 8.39
N GLY A 217 6.20 1.53 7.58
CA GLY A 217 6.49 0.21 7.03
C GLY A 217 6.23 -0.96 7.99
N ARG A 218 5.76 -0.68 9.22
CA ARG A 218 5.42 -1.74 10.20
C ARG A 218 4.14 -2.46 9.78
N ALA A 219 4.08 -3.77 10.02
CA ALA A 219 2.87 -4.54 9.78
C ALA A 219 1.75 -4.10 10.75
N ALA A 220 0.58 -3.78 10.20
CA ALA A 220 -0.64 -3.47 10.95
C ALA A 220 -1.60 -4.68 11.01
N GLY A 221 -1.49 -5.61 10.07
CA GLY A 221 -2.18 -6.90 10.12
C GLY A 221 -2.29 -7.55 8.74
N THR A 222 -2.21 -8.87 8.67
CA THR A 222 -2.38 -9.62 7.42
C THR A 222 -3.56 -10.58 7.52
N PHE A 223 -4.31 -10.76 6.44
CA PHE A 223 -5.50 -11.60 6.41
C PHE A 223 -5.55 -12.41 5.14
N ARG A 224 -6.09 -13.63 5.24
CA ARG A 224 -6.60 -14.39 4.10
C ARG A 224 -8.09 -14.56 4.29
N ILE A 225 -8.87 -13.84 3.51
CA ILE A 225 -10.32 -13.73 3.62
C ILE A 225 -10.95 -14.65 2.57
N THR A 226 -11.80 -15.59 2.97
CA THR A 226 -12.61 -16.40 2.04
C THR A 226 -13.99 -15.76 1.81
N PRO A 227 -14.74 -16.17 0.76
CA PRO A 227 -16.09 -15.65 0.53
C PRO A 227 -17.02 -15.81 1.73
N GLU A 228 -16.91 -16.93 2.46
CA GLU A 228 -17.72 -17.21 3.65
C GLU A 228 -17.40 -16.25 4.78
N MET A 229 -16.11 -15.95 4.99
CA MET A 229 -15.65 -14.98 5.99
C MET A 229 -16.14 -13.57 5.65
N ALA A 230 -16.01 -13.15 4.38
CA ALA A 230 -16.51 -11.86 3.93
C ALA A 230 -18.01 -11.73 4.16
N ARG A 231 -18.77 -12.80 3.89
CA ARG A 231 -20.21 -12.85 4.12
C ARG A 231 -20.57 -12.73 5.61
N THR A 232 -19.87 -13.42 6.52
CA THR A 232 -20.20 -13.35 7.95
C THR A 232 -20.02 -11.94 8.52
N LEU A 233 -19.00 -11.21 8.03
CA LEU A 233 -18.79 -9.81 8.41
C LEU A 233 -19.82 -8.87 7.75
N ALA A 234 -20.11 -9.04 6.46
CA ALA A 234 -21.07 -8.23 5.72
C ALA A 234 -22.51 -8.37 6.25
N GLU A 235 -22.89 -9.59 6.67
CA GLU A 235 -24.19 -9.89 7.29
C GLU A 235 -24.22 -9.58 8.79
N LYS A 236 -23.14 -9.01 9.34
CA LYS A 236 -23.01 -8.63 10.77
C LYS A 236 -23.22 -9.80 11.73
N GLN A 237 -22.88 -11.02 11.31
CA GLN A 237 -22.88 -12.21 12.17
C GLN A 237 -21.72 -12.19 13.17
N THR A 238 -20.66 -11.44 12.87
CA THR A 238 -19.52 -11.17 13.77
C THR A 238 -19.17 -9.68 13.73
N SER A 239 -18.62 -9.16 14.84
CA SER A 239 -18.13 -7.78 14.87
C SER A 239 -16.78 -7.67 14.15
N ILE A 240 -16.41 -6.45 13.72
CA ILE A 240 -15.14 -6.22 13.03
C ILE A 240 -13.93 -6.51 13.94
N GLU A 241 -14.06 -6.24 15.25
CA GLU A 241 -13.04 -6.49 16.25
C GLU A 241 -12.85 -8.00 16.47
N GLN A 242 -13.96 -8.73 16.57
CA GLN A 242 -13.92 -10.17 16.72
C GLN A 242 -13.37 -10.85 15.47
N PHE A 243 -13.76 -10.37 14.28
CA PHE A 243 -13.19 -10.82 13.02
C PHE A 243 -11.68 -10.60 12.99
N TYR A 244 -11.22 -9.40 13.34
CA TYR A 244 -9.81 -9.05 13.38
C TYR A 244 -9.03 -10.02 14.28
N VAL A 245 -9.47 -10.21 15.52
CA VAL A 245 -8.77 -11.07 16.49
C VAL A 245 -8.74 -12.53 16.04
N ASN A 246 -9.81 -13.02 15.43
CA ASN A 246 -9.92 -14.43 15.04
C ASN A 246 -9.09 -14.78 13.79
N TYR A 247 -8.88 -13.82 12.89
CA TYR A 247 -8.38 -14.09 11.54
C TYR A 247 -7.10 -13.34 11.16
N VAL A 248 -6.57 -12.48 12.03
CA VAL A 248 -5.31 -11.79 11.77
C VAL A 248 -4.13 -12.78 11.78
N ILE A 249 -3.24 -12.61 10.81
CA ILE A 249 -1.98 -13.31 10.61
C ILE A 249 -0.85 -12.32 10.89
N PHE A 250 0.13 -12.73 11.70
CA PHE A 250 1.36 -11.98 12.00
C PHE A 250 2.59 -12.69 11.43
#